data_AF-A0A8T7DQM0-F1
#
_entry.id   AF-A0A8T7DQM0-F1
#
_cell.length_a   1.000
_cell.length_b   1.000
_cell.length_c   1.000
_cell.angle_alpha   90.00
_cell.angle_beta   90.00
_cell.angle_gamma   90.00
#
_symmetry.space_group_name_H-M   'P 1'
#
loop_
_entity.id
_entity.type
_entity.pdbx_description
1 polymer ?
#
loop_
_entity_poly.entity_id
_entity_poly.type
_entity_poly.pdbx_seq_one_letter_code
_entity_poly.pdbx_strand_id
1 'polypeptide(L)'
;MKAALHQNPTERLLMLKRIFSASAYTLVFILGGLAVFIFADLVISLKQADLNPWHTIELSREFNATMEENVDWNSYLELEQKLFDELDSYGQAISTSIQLESSRYIDGGNRFERRLKSDWNKSYKLDKDNPSGVALVVHGLSDSPYSMRSIAQALNNNGVIVYGLRLPGHGTLPSGLDTVAWQDWL
;
A
#
# COMPACT_ATOMS: atom_id res chain seq x y z
N MET A 1 -45.39 -32.24 19.46
CA MET A 1 -44.51 -32.52 20.61
C MET A 1 -45.03 -33.68 21.48
N LYS A 2 -45.34 -34.85 20.92
CA LYS A 2 -45.91 -36.00 21.68
C LYS A 2 -45.53 -37.41 21.17
N ALA A 3 -44.48 -37.55 20.36
CA ALA A 3 -44.03 -38.86 19.85
C ALA A 3 -42.74 -39.39 20.52
N ALA A 4 -42.07 -38.59 21.37
CA ALA A 4 -40.75 -38.94 21.92
C ALA A 4 -40.78 -39.76 23.24
N LEU A 5 -41.96 -40.03 23.81
CA LEU A 5 -42.09 -40.56 25.18
C LEU A 5 -42.29 -42.08 25.29
N HIS A 6 -42.16 -42.87 24.20
CA HIS A 6 -42.29 -44.34 24.23
C HIS A 6 -41.19 -45.08 23.44
N GLN A 7 -39.97 -44.53 23.36
CA GLN A 7 -38.84 -45.28 22.81
C GLN A 7 -38.09 -46.03 23.91
N ASN A 8 -37.85 -47.32 23.69
CA ASN A 8 -37.11 -48.20 24.60
C ASN A 8 -35.70 -47.62 24.86
N PRO A 9 -35.15 -47.64 26.09
CA PRO A 9 -33.80 -47.16 26.40
C PRO A 9 -32.72 -47.62 25.41
N THR A 10 -32.83 -48.83 24.86
CA THR A 10 -31.91 -49.33 23.83
C THR A 10 -32.00 -48.55 22.51
N GLU A 11 -33.20 -48.15 22.08
CA GLU A 11 -33.41 -47.33 20.88
C GLU A 11 -32.87 -45.90 21.06
N ARG A 12 -33.05 -45.31 22.24
CA ARG A 12 -32.47 -43.99 22.58
C ARG A 12 -30.94 -44.03 22.56
N LEU A 13 -30.35 -45.09 23.10
CA LEU A 13 -28.89 -45.28 23.09
C LEU A 13 -28.35 -45.45 21.65
N LEU A 14 -29.04 -46.22 20.82
CA LEU A 14 -28.71 -46.38 19.40
C LEU A 14 -28.82 -45.05 18.63
N MET A 15 -29.86 -44.26 18.90
CA MET A 15 -30.05 -42.93 18.29
C MET A 15 -28.94 -41.96 18.71
N LEU A 16 -28.58 -41.90 19.99
CA LEU A 16 -27.49 -41.06 20.49
C LEU A 16 -26.14 -41.45 19.88
N LYS A 17 -25.85 -42.75 19.76
CA LYS A 17 -24.63 -43.24 19.08
C LYS A 17 -24.59 -42.80 17.62
N ARG A 18 -25.71 -42.88 16.89
CA ARG A 18 -25.79 -42.42 15.49
C ARG A 18 -25.57 -40.92 15.35
N ILE A 19 -26.18 -40.11 16.22
CA ILE A 19 -25.99 -38.64 16.23
C ILE A 19 -24.53 -38.32 16.52
N PHE A 20 -23.95 -38.92 17.57
CA PHE A 20 -22.55 -38.71 17.92
C PHE A 20 -21.60 -39.10 16.77
N SER A 21 -21.80 -40.26 16.16
CA SER A 21 -21.02 -40.68 14.99
C SER A 21 -21.18 -39.72 13.81
N ALA A 22 -22.40 -39.30 13.49
CA ALA A 22 -22.65 -38.33 12.42
C ALA A 22 -21.94 -36.99 12.70
N SER A 23 -22.06 -36.46 13.92
CA SER A 23 -21.37 -35.24 14.34
C SER A 23 -19.84 -35.39 14.30
N ALA A 24 -19.30 -36.54 14.70
CA ALA A 24 -17.87 -36.82 14.60
C ALA A 24 -17.40 -36.88 13.14
N TYR A 25 -18.15 -37.53 12.24
CA TYR A 25 -17.84 -37.54 10.81
C TYR A 25 -17.93 -36.16 10.17
N THR A 26 -18.95 -35.36 10.53
CA THR A 26 -19.06 -33.97 10.09
C THR A 26 -17.87 -33.13 10.57
N LEU A 27 -17.46 -33.28 11.83
CA LEU A 27 -16.29 -32.57 12.36
C LEU A 27 -15.00 -32.98 11.64
N VAL A 28 -14.78 -34.28 11.42
CA VAL A 28 -13.63 -34.78 10.66
C VAL A 28 -13.64 -34.26 9.23
N PHE A 29 -14.81 -34.19 8.59
CA PHE A 29 -14.93 -33.64 7.24
C PHE A 29 -14.61 -32.14 7.19
N ILE A 30 -15.09 -31.36 8.17
CA ILE A 30 -14.78 -29.92 8.28
C ILE A 30 -13.27 -29.71 8.51
N LEU A 31 -12.68 -30.42 9.46
CA LEU A 31 -11.26 -30.31 9.77
C LEU A 31 -10.38 -30.78 8.61
N GLY A 32 -10.77 -31.87 7.94
CA GLY A 32 -10.11 -32.36 6.73
C GLY A 32 -10.19 -31.34 5.59
N GLY A 33 -11.36 -30.76 5.36
CA GLY A 33 -11.55 -29.68 4.38
C GLY A 33 -10.70 -28.45 4.69
N LEU A 34 -10.67 -28.00 5.95
CA LEU A 34 -9.83 -26.89 6.39
C LEU A 34 -8.33 -27.21 6.21
N ALA A 35 -7.89 -28.42 6.54
CA ALA A 35 -6.51 -28.84 6.36
C ALA A 35 -6.11 -28.86 4.88
N VAL A 36 -6.98 -29.36 4.00
CA VAL A 36 -6.76 -29.32 2.54
C VAL A 36 -6.71 -27.89 2.03
N PHE A 37 -7.60 -27.01 2.51
CA PHE A 37 -7.60 -25.59 2.16
C PHE A 37 -6.28 -24.91 2.57
N ILE A 38 -5.86 -25.05 3.83
CA ILE A 38 -4.60 -24.48 4.34
C ILE A 38 -3.40 -25.05 3.58
N PHE A 39 -3.39 -26.36 3.31
CA PHE A 39 -2.29 -26.98 2.56
C PHE A 39 -2.22 -26.46 1.11
N ALA A 40 -3.37 -26.32 0.44
CA ALA A 40 -3.44 -25.76 -0.89
C ALA A 40 -2.97 -24.30 -0.90
N ASP A 41 -3.44 -23.49 0.04
CA ASP A 41 -3.04 -22.09 0.21
C ASP A 41 -1.52 -21.94 0.46
N LEU A 42 -0.95 -22.78 1.32
CA LEU A 42 0.49 -22.85 1.57
C LEU A 42 1.27 -23.17 0.27
N VAL A 43 0.83 -24.20 -0.48
CA VAL A 43 1.48 -24.58 -1.74
C VAL A 43 1.38 -23.47 -2.78
N ILE A 44 0.25 -22.76 -2.86
CA ILE A 44 0.07 -21.62 -3.76
C ILE A 44 0.96 -20.44 -3.33
N SER A 45 0.99 -20.13 -2.03
CA SER A 45 1.79 -19.03 -1.48
C SER A 45 3.29 -19.24 -1.66
N LEU A 46 3.76 -20.48 -1.53
CA LEU A 46 5.17 -20.84 -1.77
C LEU A 46 5.58 -20.84 -3.25
N LYS A 47 4.63 -20.74 -4.18
CA LYS A 47 4.87 -20.70 -5.64
C LYS A 47 4.75 -19.30 -6.23
N GLN A 48 4.54 -18.27 -5.40
CA GLN A 48 4.55 -16.88 -5.83
C GLN A 48 5.92 -16.52 -6.42
N ALA A 49 5.95 -15.53 -7.33
CA ALA A 49 7.20 -15.03 -7.86
C ALA A 49 8.02 -14.35 -6.76
N ASP A 50 9.35 -14.44 -6.87
CA ASP A 50 10.24 -13.72 -5.97
C ASP A 50 10.00 -12.21 -6.04
N LEU A 51 10.27 -11.53 -4.93
CA LEU A 51 10.20 -10.08 -4.88
C LEU A 51 11.26 -9.47 -5.80
N ASN A 52 10.88 -8.41 -6.52
CA ASN A 52 11.80 -7.65 -7.36
C ASN A 52 12.52 -6.59 -6.52
N PRO A 53 13.66 -6.06 -6.98
CA PRO A 53 14.38 -4.97 -6.31
C PRO A 53 13.49 -3.78 -5.90
N TRP A 54 12.54 -3.37 -6.75
CA TRP A 54 11.62 -2.26 -6.42
C TRP A 54 10.61 -2.58 -5.31
N HIS A 55 10.51 -3.83 -4.86
CA HIS A 55 9.73 -4.24 -3.69
C HIS A 55 10.56 -4.29 -2.40
N THR A 56 11.90 -4.28 -2.48
CA THR A 56 12.76 -4.59 -1.32
C THR A 56 13.85 -3.56 -1.08
N ILE A 57 14.12 -2.65 -2.03
CA ILE A 57 15.10 -1.59 -1.84
C ILE A 57 14.56 -0.62 -0.79
N GLU A 58 15.29 -0.48 0.30
CA GLU A 58 15.05 0.56 1.30
C GLU A 58 15.90 1.78 0.97
N LEU A 59 15.25 2.95 0.88
CA LEU A 59 15.92 4.22 0.61
C LEU A 59 16.39 4.82 1.94
N SER A 60 17.71 4.95 2.12
CA SER A 60 18.31 5.42 3.36
C SER A 60 18.13 6.92 3.60
N ARG A 61 17.83 7.68 2.53
CA ARG A 61 17.61 9.13 2.56
C ARG A 61 16.17 9.52 2.82
N GLU A 62 15.26 8.57 3.06
CA GLU A 62 13.88 8.92 3.37
C GLU A 62 13.82 9.66 4.70
N PHE A 63 13.04 10.74 4.74
CA PHE A 63 12.97 11.59 5.91
C PHE A 63 11.98 11.00 6.93
N ASN A 64 12.24 11.24 8.22
CA ASN A 64 11.42 10.74 9.32
C ASN A 64 11.27 11.82 10.41
N ALA A 65 10.36 11.60 11.36
CA ALA A 65 10.01 12.57 12.41
C ALA A 65 11.18 12.94 13.35
N THR A 66 12.25 12.15 13.36
CA THR A 66 13.43 12.42 14.19
C THR A 66 14.47 13.29 13.49
N MET A 67 14.31 13.54 12.19
CA MET A 67 15.20 14.39 11.42
C MET A 67 14.83 15.86 11.58
N GLU A 68 15.67 16.60 12.32
CA GLU A 68 15.75 18.07 12.44
C GLU A 68 14.49 18.84 12.89
N GLU A 69 14.57 19.57 14.01
CA GLU A 69 13.43 20.29 14.61
C GLU A 69 12.97 21.55 13.86
N ASN A 70 13.57 21.97 12.74
CA ASN A 70 13.20 23.21 12.03
C ASN A 70 13.51 23.18 10.52
N VAL A 71 12.90 22.25 9.78
CA VAL A 71 13.05 22.16 8.32
C VAL A 71 12.13 23.19 7.65
N ASP A 72 12.71 24.15 6.90
CA ASP A 72 11.94 25.04 6.05
C ASP A 72 11.60 24.39 4.69
N TRP A 73 10.78 25.05 3.88
CA TRP A 73 10.36 24.51 2.58
C TRP A 73 11.52 24.16 1.64
N ASN A 74 12.58 24.97 1.61
CA ASN A 74 13.70 24.72 0.71
C ASN A 74 14.56 23.57 1.23
N SER A 75 14.83 23.53 2.53
CA SER A 75 15.53 22.40 3.17
C SER A 75 14.77 21.09 2.98
N TYR A 76 13.44 21.13 3.05
CA TYR A 76 12.59 19.98 2.77
C TYR A 76 12.74 19.49 1.32
N LEU A 77 12.70 20.40 0.34
CA LEU A 77 12.92 20.05 -1.07
C LEU A 77 14.33 19.52 -1.33
N GLU A 78 15.35 19.99 -0.60
CA GLU A 78 16.71 19.45 -0.71
C GLU A 78 16.82 18.02 -0.16
N LEU A 79 16.13 17.70 0.94
CA LEU A 79 16.03 16.33 1.46
C LEU A 79 15.31 15.43 0.47
N GLU A 80 14.18 15.89 -0.07
CA GLU A 80 13.45 15.17 -1.11
C GLU A 80 14.33 14.94 -2.34
N GLN A 81 15.08 15.93 -2.80
CA GLN A 81 15.95 15.76 -3.96
C GLN A 81 17.04 14.71 -3.70
N LYS A 82 17.68 14.71 -2.52
CA LYS A 82 18.67 13.69 -2.13
C LYS A 82 18.08 12.27 -2.14
N LEU A 83 16.82 12.12 -1.72
CA LEU A 83 16.10 10.86 -1.79
C LEU A 83 15.87 10.41 -3.23
N PHE A 84 15.43 11.31 -4.10
CA PHE A 84 15.20 10.96 -5.50
C PHE A 84 16.51 10.69 -6.25
N ASP A 85 17.60 11.36 -5.91
CA ASP A 85 18.94 11.06 -6.42
C ASP A 85 19.38 9.64 -6.00
N GLU A 86 19.10 9.24 -4.75
CA GLU A 86 19.33 7.86 -4.28
C GLU A 86 18.46 6.87 -5.05
N LEU A 87 17.17 7.16 -5.23
CA LEU A 87 16.25 6.32 -6.01
C LEU A 87 16.74 6.12 -7.45
N ASP A 88 17.15 7.19 -8.12
CA ASP A 88 17.66 7.16 -9.49
C ASP A 88 18.92 6.29 -9.62
N SER A 89 19.76 6.24 -8.58
CA SER A 89 20.93 5.36 -8.54
C SER A 89 20.58 3.87 -8.63
N TYR A 90 19.37 3.48 -8.22
CA TYR A 90 18.84 2.12 -8.35
C TYR A 90 18.10 1.85 -9.66
N GLY A 91 17.91 2.88 -10.51
CA GLY A 91 17.07 2.80 -11.71
C GLY A 91 17.44 1.67 -12.68
N GLN A 92 18.73 1.36 -12.84
CA GLN A 92 19.18 0.23 -13.68
C GLN A 92 18.79 -1.14 -13.08
N ALA A 93 18.99 -1.34 -11.79
CA ALA A 93 18.63 -2.58 -11.10
C ALA A 93 17.12 -2.80 -11.15
N ILE A 94 16.35 -1.73 -10.93
CA ILE A 94 14.89 -1.76 -10.99
C ILE A 94 14.41 -2.05 -12.42
N SER A 95 14.84 -1.27 -13.42
CA SER A 95 14.39 -1.44 -14.81
C SER A 95 14.70 -2.83 -15.37
N THR A 96 15.85 -3.40 -15.04
CA THR A 96 16.24 -4.77 -15.48
C THR A 96 15.33 -5.85 -14.88
N SER A 97 14.79 -5.63 -13.68
CA SER A 97 13.90 -6.59 -13.02
C SER A 97 12.47 -6.58 -13.54
N ILE A 98 12.07 -5.53 -14.24
CA ILE A 98 10.67 -5.32 -14.62
C ILE A 98 10.41 -5.86 -16.03
N GLN A 99 9.50 -6.82 -16.14
CA GLN A 99 9.09 -7.40 -17.41
C GLN A 99 7.99 -6.58 -18.12
N LEU A 100 7.36 -5.63 -17.41
CA LEU A 100 6.28 -4.80 -17.94
C LEU A 100 6.82 -3.47 -18.48
N GLU A 101 6.90 -3.33 -19.81
CA GLU A 101 7.38 -2.11 -20.48
C GLU A 101 6.66 -0.81 -20.05
N SER A 102 5.39 -0.91 -19.64
CA SER A 102 4.59 0.24 -19.17
C SER A 102 4.75 0.58 -17.70
N SER A 103 5.69 -0.06 -16.99
CA SER A 103 5.91 0.22 -15.57
C SER A 103 6.39 1.65 -15.35
N ARG A 104 5.98 2.23 -14.23
CA ARG A 104 6.39 3.59 -13.82
C ARG A 104 7.89 3.71 -13.51
N TYR A 105 8.56 2.60 -13.20
CA TYR A 105 9.97 2.57 -12.81
C TYR A 105 10.93 2.30 -13.96
N ILE A 106 10.41 2.04 -15.17
CA ILE A 106 11.24 1.97 -16.37
C ILE A 106 11.35 3.39 -16.92
N ASP A 107 12.56 3.81 -17.28
CA ASP A 107 12.74 5.09 -17.98
C ASP A 107 11.96 5.06 -19.29
N GLY A 108 11.07 6.02 -19.45
CA GLY A 108 10.13 6.00 -20.55
C GLY A 108 9.15 4.81 -20.56
N GLY A 109 8.86 4.20 -19.41
CA GLY A 109 7.77 3.24 -19.23
C GLY A 109 6.44 3.93 -18.89
N ASN A 110 6.49 5.03 -18.13
CA ASN A 110 5.30 5.84 -17.84
C ASN A 110 4.94 6.77 -19.01
N ARG A 111 4.07 6.29 -19.90
CA ARG A 111 3.54 7.05 -21.04
C ARG A 111 2.76 8.30 -20.61
N PHE A 112 2.26 8.36 -19.37
CA PHE A 112 1.45 9.45 -18.86
C PHE A 112 2.29 10.52 -18.15
N GLU A 113 3.28 10.16 -17.33
CA GLU A 113 4.20 11.14 -16.73
C GLU A 113 5.02 11.88 -17.78
N ARG A 114 5.48 11.21 -18.84
CA ARG A 114 6.15 11.90 -19.96
C ARG A 114 5.27 12.91 -20.70
N ARG A 115 3.94 12.81 -20.59
CA ARG A 115 3.00 13.79 -21.17
C ARG A 115 2.79 15.00 -20.25
N LEU A 116 3.21 14.91 -19.00
CA LEU A 116 3.12 15.97 -18.01
C LEU A 116 4.46 16.69 -17.93
N LYS A 117 4.43 18.02 -17.76
CA LYS A 117 5.66 18.82 -17.69
C LYS A 117 6.46 18.65 -16.40
N SER A 118 5.92 17.95 -15.41
CA SER A 118 6.47 17.86 -14.05
C SER A 118 6.16 16.48 -13.47
N ASP A 119 7.07 15.99 -12.63
CA ASP A 119 6.86 14.81 -11.79
C ASP A 119 5.99 15.20 -10.59
N TRP A 120 4.71 14.83 -10.67
CA TRP A 120 3.74 15.14 -9.62
C TRP A 120 3.81 14.18 -8.44
N ASN A 121 4.74 13.22 -8.41
CA ASN A 121 5.00 12.42 -7.19
C ASN A 121 5.89 13.16 -6.19
N LYS A 122 6.59 14.19 -6.65
CA LYS A 122 7.39 15.08 -5.79
C LYS A 122 6.51 16.13 -5.15
N SER A 123 7.04 16.73 -4.10
CA SER A 123 6.42 17.88 -3.47
C SER A 123 6.46 19.07 -4.42
N TYR A 124 5.42 19.91 -4.40
CA TYR A 124 5.31 21.03 -5.31
C TYR A 124 4.64 22.24 -4.66
N LYS A 125 4.89 23.40 -5.26
CA LYS A 125 4.21 24.66 -4.95
C LYS A 125 3.62 25.24 -6.22
N LEU A 126 2.33 25.58 -6.17
CA LEU A 126 1.65 26.36 -7.20
C LEU A 126 1.52 27.79 -6.69
N ASP A 127 2.31 28.69 -7.27
CA ASP A 127 2.32 30.10 -6.92
C ASP A 127 1.12 30.86 -7.49
N LYS A 128 0.83 32.02 -6.90
CA LYS A 128 -0.24 32.91 -7.36
C LYS A 128 0.06 34.38 -7.03
N ASP A 129 -0.12 35.25 -8.01
CA ASP A 129 -0.06 36.69 -7.81
C ASP A 129 -1.33 37.19 -7.09
N ASN A 130 -1.15 38.04 -6.07
CA ASN A 130 -2.22 38.57 -5.22
C ASN A 130 -3.13 37.46 -4.64
N PRO A 131 -2.57 36.52 -3.86
CA PRO A 131 -3.31 35.35 -3.42
C PRO A 131 -4.43 35.70 -2.45
N SER A 132 -5.58 35.04 -2.62
CA SER A 132 -6.72 35.12 -1.70
C SER A 132 -6.56 34.22 -0.47
N GLY A 133 -5.59 33.30 -0.49
CA GLY A 133 -5.27 32.40 0.61
C GLY A 133 -4.15 31.42 0.27
N VAL A 134 -3.87 30.53 1.22
CA VAL A 134 -2.89 29.44 1.10
C VAL A 134 -3.56 28.13 1.47
N ALA A 135 -3.28 27.07 0.72
CA ALA A 135 -3.73 25.71 1.02
C ALA A 135 -2.55 24.75 1.02
N LEU A 136 -2.52 23.86 2.01
CA LEU A 136 -1.70 22.66 1.99
C LEU A 136 -2.61 21.49 1.62
N VAL A 137 -2.28 20.77 0.54
CA VAL A 137 -2.97 19.55 0.15
C VAL A 137 -2.11 18.33 0.50
N VAL A 138 -2.73 17.39 1.19
CA VAL A 138 -2.09 16.15 1.66
C VAL A 138 -2.80 14.97 1.02
N HIS A 139 -2.04 14.03 0.49
CA HIS A 139 -2.57 12.83 -0.16
C HIS A 139 -2.87 11.71 0.85
N GLY A 140 -3.50 10.62 0.38
CA GLY A 140 -3.81 9.45 1.19
C GLY A 140 -2.70 8.40 1.25
N LEU A 141 -2.94 7.35 2.05
CA LEU A 141 -2.06 6.18 2.16
C LEU A 141 -1.82 5.52 0.80
N SER A 142 -0.58 5.11 0.53
CA SER A 142 -0.16 4.44 -0.72
C SER A 142 -0.20 5.33 -1.97
N ASP A 143 -0.49 6.61 -1.84
CA ASP A 143 -0.54 7.56 -2.96
C ASP A 143 0.72 8.45 -3.01
N SER A 144 0.67 9.54 -3.77
CA SER A 144 1.65 10.62 -3.81
C SER A 144 0.92 11.96 -4.03
N PRO A 145 1.60 13.11 -4.04
CA PRO A 145 0.99 14.40 -4.38
C PRO A 145 0.24 14.42 -5.72
N TYR A 146 0.51 13.45 -6.60
CA TYR A 146 -0.13 13.30 -7.91
C TYR A 146 -1.65 13.26 -7.80
N SER A 147 -2.19 12.50 -6.83
CA SER A 147 -3.65 12.37 -6.65
C SER A 147 -4.34 13.69 -6.33
N MET A 148 -3.64 14.57 -5.60
CA MET A 148 -4.13 15.88 -5.20
C MET A 148 -3.93 16.95 -6.28
N ARG A 149 -3.27 16.63 -7.41
CA ARG A 149 -2.97 17.59 -8.48
C ARG A 149 -4.21 18.34 -8.97
N SER A 150 -5.29 17.62 -9.27
CA SER A 150 -6.50 18.23 -9.85
C SER A 150 -7.14 19.23 -8.88
N ILE A 151 -7.19 18.88 -7.60
CA ILE A 151 -7.66 19.75 -6.52
C ILE A 151 -6.73 20.95 -6.36
N ALA A 152 -5.41 20.74 -6.36
CA ALA A 152 -4.43 21.81 -6.24
C ALA A 152 -4.54 22.81 -7.39
N GLN A 153 -4.68 22.33 -8.63
CA GLN A 153 -4.88 23.19 -9.80
C GLN A 153 -6.19 23.97 -9.72
N ALA A 154 -7.28 23.33 -9.28
CA ALA A 154 -8.56 24.00 -9.10
C ALA A 154 -8.47 25.12 -8.05
N LEU A 155 -7.83 24.87 -6.90
CA LEU A 155 -7.60 25.88 -5.87
C LEU A 155 -6.73 27.03 -6.39
N ASN A 156 -5.63 26.72 -7.07
CA ASN A 156 -4.73 27.74 -7.62
C ASN A 156 -5.37 28.62 -8.70
N ASN A 157 -6.22 28.02 -9.54
CA ASN A 157 -7.02 28.75 -10.51
C ASN A 157 -8.01 29.72 -9.83
N ASN A 158 -8.42 29.45 -8.59
CA ASN A 158 -9.30 30.30 -7.78
C ASN A 158 -8.55 31.30 -6.87
N GLY A 159 -7.26 31.53 -7.09
CA GLY A 159 -6.51 32.58 -6.38
C GLY A 159 -5.70 32.10 -5.18
N VAL A 160 -5.58 30.79 -4.94
CA VAL A 160 -4.90 30.24 -3.75
C VAL A 160 -3.46 29.81 -4.08
N ILE A 161 -2.50 30.12 -3.21
CA ILE A 161 -1.18 29.44 -3.27
C ILE A 161 -1.36 28.03 -2.73
N VAL A 162 -0.90 27.02 -3.46
CA VAL A 162 -1.09 25.62 -3.04
C VAL A 162 0.24 24.91 -2.89
N TYR A 163 0.44 24.28 -1.73
CA TYR A 163 1.53 23.35 -1.48
C TYR A 163 1.00 21.93 -1.55
N GLY A 164 1.65 21.05 -2.30
CA GLY A 164 1.44 19.60 -2.25
C GLY A 164 2.66 18.95 -1.65
N LEU A 165 2.51 18.32 -0.48
CA LEU A 165 3.59 17.62 0.22
C LEU A 165 3.57 16.13 -0.08
N ARG A 166 4.72 15.56 -0.43
CA ARG A 166 4.96 14.11 -0.50
C ARG A 166 5.29 13.60 0.90
N LEU A 167 4.44 12.78 1.49
CA LEU A 167 4.75 12.20 2.80
C LEU A 167 5.87 11.15 2.71
N PRO A 168 6.63 10.90 3.79
CA PRO A 168 7.60 9.80 3.86
C PRO A 168 7.03 8.46 3.44
N GLY A 169 7.83 7.69 2.70
CA GLY A 169 7.46 6.36 2.21
C GLY A 169 6.55 6.37 0.98
N HIS A 170 6.11 7.56 0.54
CA HIS A 170 5.18 7.73 -0.57
C HIS A 170 5.86 8.33 -1.80
N GLY A 171 5.27 8.13 -2.98
CA GLY A 171 5.76 8.72 -4.24
C GLY A 171 7.09 8.17 -4.77
N THR A 172 7.69 7.16 -4.11
CA THR A 172 8.94 6.49 -4.52
C THR A 172 8.71 4.99 -4.81
N LEU A 173 9.24 4.09 -3.99
CA LEU A 173 9.09 2.64 -4.09
C LEU A 173 8.05 2.14 -3.07
N PRO A 174 7.31 1.05 -3.36
CA PRO A 174 6.36 0.47 -2.42
C PRO A 174 7.00 0.07 -1.08
N SER A 175 8.25 -0.37 -1.09
CA SER A 175 9.05 -0.68 0.12
C SER A 175 9.20 0.51 1.07
N GLY A 176 9.03 1.74 0.59
CA GLY A 176 9.07 2.93 1.44
C GLY A 176 8.00 2.93 2.53
N LEU A 177 6.90 2.18 2.36
CA LEU A 177 5.83 2.06 3.37
C LEU A 177 6.13 1.04 4.47
N ASP A 178 7.16 0.20 4.32
CA ASP A 178 7.45 -0.88 5.27
C ASP A 178 8.06 -0.36 6.58
N THR A 179 8.74 0.80 6.53
CA THR A 179 9.55 1.32 7.64
C THR A 179 9.05 2.64 8.22
N VAL A 180 8.10 3.32 7.57
CA VAL A 180 7.54 4.60 8.03
C VAL A 180 6.41 4.41 9.04
N ALA A 181 6.32 5.33 9.99
CA ALA A 181 5.24 5.41 10.96
C ALA A 181 4.39 6.67 10.74
N TRP A 182 3.17 6.71 11.29
CA TRP A 182 2.28 7.86 11.13
C TRP A 182 2.86 9.15 11.70
N GLN A 183 3.78 9.07 12.67
CA GLN A 183 4.48 10.20 13.24
C GLN A 183 5.39 10.88 12.22
N ASP A 184 5.93 10.13 11.25
CA ASP A 184 6.76 10.67 10.17
C ASP A 184 5.94 11.58 9.23
N TRP A 185 4.61 11.55 9.33
CA TRP A 185 3.70 12.33 8.49
C TRP A 185 3.13 13.58 9.18
N LEU A 186 3.53 13.85 10.43
CA LEU A 186 3.02 14.97 11.24
C LEU A 186 3.96 16.16 11.33
#